data_AF-A0A2S7RVH0-F1
#
_entry.id   AF-A0A2S7RVH0-F1
#
_cell.length_a   1.000
_cell.length_b   1.000
_cell.length_c   1.000
_cell.angle_alpha   90.00
_cell.angle_beta   90.00
_cell.angle_gamma   90.00
#
_symmetry.space_group_name_H-M   'P 1'
#
loop_
_entity.id
_entity.type
_entity.pdbx_description
1 polymer ?
#
loop_
_entity_poly.entity_id
_entity_poly.type
_entity_poly.pdbx_seq_one_letter_code
_entity_poly.pdbx_strand_id
1 'polypeptide(L)'
;MDTDKVYILLFGMDDQRNLFYQDVISRKVKLKRFPSLTGPNSSAYVIDCYNKGLHELIVSKLLEKKLETVEELQELEKEWPNLLAEEYKHLPHWKRYWLCMQWNPKNRLLNIFKKVVTERRLFTEKGALYYRNKYKDEKNFNKHIERGCKNGLDIAIHCPNVRIYFVLDKLNMHNISKKNCYGQYESDYTCKELRYIFRHWDELKEKVVFFENKKIVKAPWIRGKYVKAWQKYSDIRKRRFTWNLNKQECKSMENIQSSTSLANEKAREHKNLQSLLIEAIGKQNNIQEQKKPPVHRQRALTI
;
A
#
# COMPACT_ATOMS: atom_id res chain seq x y z
N MET A 1 -20.62 3.22 19.76
CA MET A 1 -20.95 3.48 18.34
C MET A 1 -22.28 2.83 18.07
N ASP A 2 -23.16 3.49 17.34
CA ASP A 2 -24.51 3.03 17.05
C ASP A 2 -24.46 1.73 16.21
N THR A 3 -24.64 0.58 16.87
CA THR A 3 -24.47 -0.76 16.27
C THR A 3 -25.68 -1.18 15.42
N ASP A 4 -26.81 -0.53 15.62
CA ASP A 4 -28.09 -0.93 15.01
C ASP A 4 -28.29 -0.27 13.65
N LYS A 5 -27.59 0.83 13.39
CA LYS A 5 -27.64 1.54 12.12
C LYS A 5 -26.81 0.83 11.06
N VAL A 6 -27.47 0.39 9.99
CA VAL A 6 -26.80 -0.11 8.78
C VAL A 6 -26.38 1.06 7.90
N TYR A 7 -25.12 1.03 7.49
CA TYR A 7 -24.55 1.97 6.54
C TYR A 7 -24.35 1.32 5.18
N ILE A 8 -24.53 2.08 4.11
CA ILE A 8 -24.34 1.61 2.74
C ILE A 8 -23.24 2.44 2.10
N LEU A 9 -22.32 1.77 1.41
CA LEU A 9 -21.37 2.39 0.50
C LEU A 9 -21.72 2.01 -0.94
N LEU A 10 -21.90 3.01 -1.79
CA LEU A 10 -22.28 2.86 -3.20
C LEU A 10 -21.04 2.93 -4.09
N PHE A 11 -20.80 1.85 -4.82
CA PHE A 11 -19.69 1.68 -5.76
C PHE A 11 -20.23 1.45 -7.18
N GLY A 12 -19.43 1.79 -8.18
CA GLY A 12 -19.82 1.80 -9.59
C GLY A 12 -19.20 2.97 -10.34
N MET A 13 -19.45 3.07 -11.64
CA MET A 13 -19.12 4.27 -12.43
C MET A 13 -19.94 5.47 -11.91
N ASP A 14 -19.38 6.68 -11.93
CA ASP A 14 -20.01 7.83 -11.28
C ASP A 14 -21.43 8.13 -11.78
N ASP A 15 -21.58 8.24 -13.10
CA ASP A 15 -22.87 8.44 -13.77
C ASP A 15 -23.87 7.31 -13.42
N GLN A 16 -23.39 6.07 -13.35
CA GLN A 16 -24.22 4.90 -13.05
C GLN A 16 -24.65 4.83 -11.59
N ARG A 17 -23.80 5.22 -10.63
CA ARG A 17 -24.19 5.31 -9.22
C ARG A 17 -25.25 6.37 -9.01
N ASN A 18 -25.11 7.52 -9.66
CA ASN A 18 -26.07 8.61 -9.57
C ASN A 18 -27.44 8.19 -10.13
N LEU A 19 -27.45 7.56 -11.32
CA LEU A 19 -28.67 7.02 -11.91
C LEU A 19 -29.31 5.94 -11.02
N PHE A 20 -28.51 5.01 -10.50
CA PHE A 20 -28.99 3.95 -9.61
C PHE A 20 -29.60 4.52 -8.32
N TYR A 21 -28.96 5.51 -7.71
CA TYR A 21 -29.49 6.20 -6.54
C TYR A 21 -30.88 6.79 -6.85
N GLN A 22 -31.03 7.51 -7.97
CA GLN A 22 -32.31 8.08 -8.37
C GLN A 22 -33.38 7.00 -8.62
N ASP A 23 -33.00 5.87 -9.21
CA ASP A 23 -33.90 4.74 -9.40
C ASP A 23 -34.33 4.09 -8.08
N VAL A 24 -33.45 4.03 -7.07
CA VAL A 24 -33.79 3.55 -5.72
C VAL A 24 -34.78 4.50 -5.06
N ILE A 25 -34.50 5.81 -5.05
CA ILE A 25 -35.38 6.83 -4.47
C ILE A 25 -36.75 6.85 -5.16
N SER A 26 -36.77 6.70 -6.48
CA SER A 26 -37.99 6.62 -7.29
C SER A 26 -38.70 5.26 -7.22
N ARG A 27 -38.27 4.34 -6.35
CA ARG A 27 -38.82 2.99 -6.16
C ARG A 27 -38.84 2.12 -7.44
N LYS A 28 -37.96 2.41 -8.39
CA LYS A 28 -37.76 1.62 -9.63
C LYS A 28 -36.88 0.40 -9.42
N VAL A 29 -36.14 0.35 -8.32
CA VAL A 29 -35.31 -0.80 -7.91
C VAL A 29 -36.01 -1.62 -6.84
N LYS A 30 -36.20 -2.93 -7.07
CA LYS A 30 -36.72 -3.86 -6.06
C LYS A 30 -35.59 -4.36 -5.16
N LEU A 31 -35.39 -3.70 -4.02
CA LEU A 31 -34.33 -4.05 -3.04
C LEU A 31 -34.64 -5.29 -2.18
N LYS A 32 -35.84 -5.86 -2.28
CA LYS A 32 -36.28 -7.03 -1.49
C LYS A 32 -36.07 -6.79 0.01
N ARG A 33 -35.16 -7.55 0.64
CA ARG A 33 -34.83 -7.47 2.08
C ARG A 33 -33.63 -6.55 2.38
N PHE A 34 -33.04 -5.91 1.37
CA PHE A 34 -31.89 -5.05 1.56
C PHE A 34 -32.32 -3.62 1.93
N PRO A 35 -31.58 -2.91 2.81
CA PRO A 35 -31.97 -1.56 3.24
C PRO A 35 -32.00 -0.55 2.08
N SER A 36 -32.88 0.44 2.15
CA SER A 36 -32.94 1.49 1.12
C SER A 36 -31.86 2.54 1.30
N LEU A 37 -31.59 3.27 0.22
CA LEU A 37 -30.93 4.58 0.26
C LEU A 37 -31.98 5.62 0.65
N THR A 38 -31.67 6.46 1.64
CA THR A 38 -32.58 7.45 2.26
C THR A 38 -31.92 8.83 2.49
N GLY A 39 -30.63 8.94 2.23
CA GLY A 39 -29.85 10.16 2.38
C GLY A 39 -30.25 11.19 1.33
N PRO A 40 -29.85 12.46 1.52
CA PRO A 40 -30.32 13.58 0.71
C PRO A 40 -29.90 13.50 -0.77
N ASN A 41 -28.79 12.83 -1.06
CA ASN A 41 -28.29 12.59 -2.41
C ASN A 41 -27.34 11.38 -2.43
N SER A 42 -26.82 11.03 -3.61
CA SER A 42 -25.89 9.92 -3.81
C SER A 42 -24.54 10.14 -3.11
N SER A 43 -24.11 11.39 -2.90
CA SER A 43 -22.79 11.69 -2.34
C SER A 43 -22.65 11.23 -0.87
N ALA A 44 -23.77 11.14 -0.14
CA ALA A 44 -23.83 10.57 1.20
C ALA A 44 -23.38 9.09 1.27
N TYR A 45 -23.31 8.40 0.13
CA TYR A 45 -23.03 6.97 0.03
C TYR A 45 -21.69 6.64 -0.62
N VAL A 46 -20.97 7.61 -1.17
CA VAL A 46 -19.74 7.35 -1.92
C VAL A 46 -18.50 7.65 -1.08
N ILE A 47 -17.44 6.86 -1.29
CA ILE A 47 -16.15 7.08 -0.63
C ILE A 47 -15.43 8.34 -1.14
N ASP A 48 -15.87 8.86 -2.29
CA ASP A 48 -15.25 9.97 -3.01
C ASP A 48 -15.25 11.26 -2.18
N CYS A 49 -16.29 11.51 -1.37
CA CYS A 49 -16.32 12.64 -0.43
C CYS A 49 -15.21 12.56 0.63
N TYR A 50 -14.85 11.34 1.04
CA TYR A 50 -13.76 11.10 2.00
C TYR A 50 -12.39 11.29 1.34
N ASN A 51 -12.26 10.89 0.08
CA ASN A 51 -11.05 11.18 -0.68
C ASN A 51 -10.87 12.68 -0.89
N LYS A 52 -11.95 13.39 -1.23
CA LYS A 52 -11.96 14.83 -1.48
C LYS A 52 -11.54 15.63 -0.25
N GLY A 53 -12.17 15.41 0.91
CA GLY A 53 -11.83 16.15 2.12
C GLY A 53 -10.37 15.96 2.56
N LEU A 54 -9.85 14.74 2.43
CA LEU A 54 -8.43 14.47 2.69
C LEU A 54 -7.52 15.14 1.64
N HIS A 55 -7.90 15.11 0.37
CA HIS A 55 -7.15 15.75 -0.72
C HIS A 55 -7.02 17.25 -0.49
N GLU A 56 -8.13 17.93 -0.21
CA GLU A 56 -8.17 19.38 0.06
C GLU A 56 -7.31 19.76 1.26
N LEU A 57 -7.34 18.96 2.33
CA LEU A 57 -6.47 19.15 3.48
C LEU A 57 -4.98 19.02 3.10
N ILE A 58 -4.61 18.02 2.31
CA ILE A 58 -3.21 17.83 1.86
C ILE A 58 -2.76 19.01 0.99
N VAL A 59 -3.59 19.46 0.05
CA VAL A 59 -3.31 20.61 -0.81
C VAL A 59 -3.14 21.89 0.04
N SER A 60 -4.03 22.11 1.00
CA SER A 60 -3.96 23.23 1.94
C SER A 60 -2.64 23.22 2.73
N LYS A 61 -2.26 22.08 3.31
CA LYS A 61 -1.00 21.95 4.07
C LYS A 61 0.23 22.12 3.20
N LEU A 62 0.18 21.69 1.95
CA LEU A 62 1.25 21.93 0.98
C LEU A 62 1.41 23.43 0.65
N LEU A 63 0.30 24.15 0.45
CA LEU A 63 0.31 25.60 0.19
C LEU A 63 0.78 26.40 1.42
N GLU A 64 0.43 25.96 2.62
CA GLU A 64 0.94 26.49 3.89
C GLU A 64 2.43 26.17 4.15
N LYS A 65 3.10 25.41 3.27
CA LYS A 65 4.46 24.88 3.45
C LYS A 65 4.63 24.01 4.72
N LYS A 66 3.56 23.33 5.16
CA LYS A 66 3.54 22.41 6.30
C LYS A 66 3.60 20.95 5.89
N LEU A 67 4.29 20.66 4.78
CA LEU A 67 4.46 19.31 4.23
C LEU A 67 5.81 19.17 3.50
N GLU A 68 6.84 19.87 3.99
CA GLU A 68 8.19 19.90 3.38
C GLU A 68 9.12 18.85 3.99
N THR A 69 8.79 18.35 5.19
CA THR A 69 9.59 17.42 5.98
C THR A 69 8.84 16.12 6.30
N VAL A 70 9.59 15.09 6.69
CA VAL A 70 9.00 13.80 7.07
C VAL A 70 8.28 13.93 8.42
N GLU A 71 8.78 14.77 9.30
CA GLU A 71 8.25 15.08 10.63
C GLU A 71 6.88 15.74 10.51
N GLU A 72 6.72 16.76 9.66
CA GLU A 72 5.42 17.38 9.37
C GLU A 72 4.41 16.39 8.77
N LEU A 73 4.87 15.51 7.89
CA LEU A 73 4.03 14.45 7.32
C LEU A 73 3.58 13.45 8.40
N GLN A 74 4.42 13.15 9.38
CA GLN A 74 4.07 12.30 10.52
C GLN A 74 3.06 12.99 11.46
N GLU A 75 3.25 14.28 11.72
CA GLU A 75 2.31 15.12 12.48
C GLU A 75 0.93 15.10 11.82
N LEU A 76 0.88 15.40 10.52
CA LEU A 76 -0.34 15.38 9.73
C LEU A 76 -1.01 14.00 9.77
N GLU A 77 -0.27 12.90 9.63
CA GLU A 77 -0.87 11.56 9.66
C GLU A 77 -1.60 11.24 10.98
N LYS A 78 -1.11 11.78 12.11
CA LYS A 78 -1.71 11.58 13.43
C LYS A 78 -2.99 12.42 13.61
N GLU A 79 -2.99 13.65 13.10
CA GLU A 79 -4.01 14.64 13.47
C GLU A 79 -5.00 15.00 12.36
N TRP A 80 -4.75 14.60 11.12
CA TRP A 80 -5.56 15.04 9.99
C TRP A 80 -7.08 14.86 10.15
N PRO A 81 -7.63 13.83 10.84
CA PRO A 81 -9.07 13.74 11.04
C PRO A 81 -9.66 14.93 11.82
N ASN A 82 -8.88 15.52 12.72
CA ASN A 82 -9.29 16.69 13.50
C ASN A 82 -9.14 18.00 12.71
N LEU A 83 -8.28 17.99 11.69
CA LEU A 83 -7.96 19.15 10.83
C LEU A 83 -8.88 19.26 9.61
N LEU A 84 -9.80 18.31 9.40
CA LEU A 84 -10.79 18.37 8.33
C LEU A 84 -11.71 19.59 8.48
N ALA A 85 -12.19 20.13 7.35
CA ALA A 85 -13.26 21.12 7.36
C ALA A 85 -14.55 20.54 7.97
N GLU A 86 -15.35 21.40 8.62
CA GLU A 86 -16.51 20.98 9.41
C GLU A 86 -17.56 20.22 8.58
N GLU A 87 -17.76 20.64 7.33
CA GLU A 87 -18.63 19.98 6.36
C GLU A 87 -18.30 18.49 6.18
N TYR A 88 -17.02 18.14 6.30
CA TYR A 88 -16.58 16.76 6.22
C TYR A 88 -16.81 16.05 7.55
N LYS A 89 -16.51 16.65 8.72
CA LYS A 89 -16.54 15.96 10.02
C LYS A 89 -17.87 15.27 10.34
N HIS A 90 -18.98 15.74 9.77
CA HIS A 90 -20.30 15.13 9.93
C HIS A 90 -20.50 13.82 9.13
N LEU A 91 -19.59 13.46 8.22
CA LEU A 91 -19.71 12.21 7.48
C LEU A 91 -19.48 11.00 8.42
N PRO A 92 -20.35 9.98 8.35
CA PRO A 92 -20.44 8.94 9.37
C PRO A 92 -19.22 8.01 9.46
N HIS A 93 -18.38 7.98 8.42
CA HIS A 93 -17.26 7.03 8.34
C HIS A 93 -15.88 7.65 8.54
N TRP A 94 -15.69 8.93 8.86
CA TRP A 94 -14.34 9.51 8.90
C TRP A 94 -13.39 8.80 9.87
N LYS A 95 -13.87 8.50 11.08
CA LYS A 95 -13.09 7.74 12.06
C LYS A 95 -12.70 6.35 11.53
N ARG A 96 -13.63 5.67 10.85
CA ARG A 96 -13.40 4.34 10.26
C ARG A 96 -12.45 4.41 9.05
N TYR A 97 -12.62 5.43 8.21
CA TYR A 97 -11.78 5.70 7.06
C TYR A 97 -10.33 5.93 7.48
N TRP A 98 -10.12 6.75 8.51
CA TRP A 98 -8.80 6.96 9.10
C TRP A 98 -8.20 5.68 9.68
N LEU A 99 -8.97 4.93 10.49
CA LEU A 99 -8.50 3.66 11.07
C LEU A 99 -8.07 2.66 9.98
N CYS A 100 -8.86 2.51 8.91
CA CYS A 100 -8.50 1.65 7.77
C CYS A 100 -7.20 2.09 7.08
N MET A 101 -6.92 3.40 6.99
CA MET A 101 -5.63 3.88 6.48
C MET A 101 -4.46 3.45 7.36
N GLN A 102 -4.66 3.38 8.68
CA GLN A 102 -3.61 2.95 9.62
C GLN A 102 -3.36 1.44 9.56
N TRP A 103 -4.42 0.63 9.43
CA TRP A 103 -4.29 -0.84 9.37
C TRP A 103 -3.58 -1.34 8.13
N ASN A 104 -3.70 -0.63 7.01
CA ASN A 104 -3.04 -1.00 5.76
C ASN A 104 -1.82 -0.10 5.52
N PRO A 105 -0.57 -0.59 5.70
CA PRO A 105 0.62 0.22 5.50
C PRO A 105 0.70 0.85 4.10
N LYS A 106 0.06 0.28 3.08
CA LYS A 106 0.07 0.85 1.73
C LYS A 106 -0.84 2.08 1.58
N ASN A 107 -1.75 2.29 2.52
CA ASN A 107 -2.73 3.38 2.54
C ASN A 107 -2.33 4.50 3.50
N ARG A 108 -1.34 4.27 4.38
CA ARG A 108 -0.74 5.29 5.24
C ARG A 108 -0.18 6.48 4.45
N LEU A 109 -0.49 7.70 4.89
CA LEU A 109 -0.03 8.93 4.23
C LEU A 109 1.48 8.99 4.20
N LEU A 110 2.14 8.62 5.30
CA LEU A 110 3.59 8.54 5.38
C LEU A 110 4.16 7.67 4.25
N ASN A 111 3.62 6.47 4.04
CA ASN A 111 4.12 5.56 2.99
C ASN A 111 3.77 6.02 1.57
N ILE A 112 2.70 6.78 1.41
CA ILE A 112 2.32 7.35 0.12
C ILE A 112 3.25 8.50 -0.26
N PHE A 113 3.49 9.44 0.66
CA PHE A 113 4.11 10.73 0.41
C PHE A 113 5.60 10.81 0.77
N LYS A 114 6.14 9.94 1.65
CA LYS A 114 7.52 10.03 2.17
C LYS A 114 8.55 10.32 1.09
N LYS A 115 8.52 9.57 -0.01
CA LYS A 115 9.48 9.77 -1.11
C LYS A 115 9.39 11.16 -1.74
N VAL A 116 8.18 11.63 -2.07
CA VAL A 116 8.01 12.90 -2.78
C VAL A 116 8.24 14.12 -1.87
N VAL A 117 8.02 13.95 -0.57
CA VAL A 117 8.36 14.95 0.46
C VAL A 117 9.86 15.00 0.70
N THR A 118 10.52 13.85 0.95
CA THR A 118 11.99 13.79 1.15
C THR A 118 12.75 14.36 -0.04
N GLU A 119 12.28 14.11 -1.27
CA GLU A 119 12.92 14.63 -2.48
C GLU A 119 12.46 16.05 -2.86
N ARG A 120 11.60 16.71 -2.05
CA ARG A 120 11.03 18.05 -2.29
C ARG A 120 10.48 18.23 -3.71
N ARG A 121 9.73 17.24 -4.16
CA ARG A 121 9.23 17.13 -5.54
C ARG A 121 7.74 17.28 -5.66
N LEU A 122 7.03 17.37 -4.54
CA LEU A 122 5.58 17.53 -4.51
C LEU A 122 5.21 19.00 -4.67
N PHE A 123 4.25 19.31 -5.54
CA PHE A 123 3.70 20.64 -5.74
C PHE A 123 2.23 20.56 -6.14
N THR A 124 1.55 21.70 -6.18
CA THR A 124 0.15 21.79 -6.61
C THR A 124 -0.02 22.78 -7.75
N GLU A 125 -0.93 22.48 -8.67
CA GLU A 125 -1.37 23.38 -9.72
C GLU A 125 -2.90 23.24 -9.87
N LYS A 126 -3.63 24.36 -9.83
CA LYS A 126 -5.10 24.42 -9.95
C LYS A 126 -5.82 23.43 -9.01
N GLY A 127 -5.29 23.26 -7.79
CA GLY A 127 -5.83 22.36 -6.77
C GLY A 127 -5.50 20.88 -6.96
N ALA A 128 -4.84 20.48 -8.04
CA ALA A 128 -4.36 19.11 -8.23
C ALA A 128 -2.93 18.94 -7.68
N LEU A 129 -2.58 17.72 -7.24
CA LEU A 129 -1.24 17.37 -6.76
C LEU A 129 -0.40 16.79 -7.90
N TYR A 130 0.85 17.23 -7.97
CA TYR A 130 1.83 16.76 -8.93
C TYR A 130 3.13 16.43 -8.22
N TYR A 131 3.92 15.55 -8.83
CA TYR A 131 5.32 15.39 -8.46
C TYR A 131 6.23 15.49 -9.67
N ARG A 132 7.40 16.10 -9.47
CA ARG A 132 8.45 16.16 -10.47
C ARG A 132 9.37 14.95 -10.34
N ASN A 133 9.60 14.19 -11.40
CA ASN A 133 10.51 13.04 -11.35
C ASN A 133 11.99 13.48 -11.48
N LYS A 134 12.93 12.51 -11.44
CA LYS A 134 14.38 12.79 -11.60
C LYS A 134 14.78 13.38 -12.96
N TYR A 135 13.92 13.24 -13.97
CA TYR A 135 14.09 13.77 -15.33
C TYR A 135 13.38 15.12 -15.52
N LYS A 136 12.84 15.71 -14.44
CA LYS A 136 12.03 16.93 -14.44
C LYS A 136 10.64 16.80 -15.09
N ASP A 137 10.18 15.59 -15.42
CA ASP A 137 8.80 15.41 -15.89
C ASP A 137 7.83 15.56 -14.73
N GLU A 138 6.73 16.26 -15.01
CA GLU A 138 5.64 16.48 -14.07
C GLU A 138 4.58 15.39 -14.24
N LYS A 139 4.22 14.75 -13.13
CA LYS A 139 3.25 13.66 -13.13
C LYS A 139 2.21 13.90 -12.05
N ASN A 140 0.95 13.68 -12.41
CA ASN A 140 -0.15 13.74 -11.47
C ASN A 140 0.10 12.77 -10.29
N PHE A 141 -0.15 13.24 -9.06
CA PHE A 141 0.06 12.52 -7.82
C PHE A 141 -1.26 12.21 -7.09
N ASN A 142 -2.12 11.41 -7.72
CA ASN A 142 -3.39 10.98 -7.12
C ASN A 142 -3.30 9.67 -6.32
N LYS A 143 -2.10 9.29 -5.85
CA LYS A 143 -1.86 8.00 -5.19
C LYS A 143 -2.71 7.79 -3.92
N HIS A 144 -2.96 8.85 -3.16
CA HIS A 144 -3.81 8.80 -1.97
C HIS A 144 -5.30 8.57 -2.33
N ILE A 145 -5.80 9.16 -3.41
CA ILE A 145 -7.15 8.89 -3.94
C ILE A 145 -7.23 7.42 -4.40
N GLU A 146 -6.26 6.95 -5.20
CA GLU A 146 -6.29 5.57 -5.70
C GLU A 146 -6.32 4.51 -4.58
N ARG A 147 -5.70 4.84 -3.45
CA ARG A 147 -5.64 4.00 -2.25
C ARG A 147 -6.92 4.16 -1.44
N GLY A 148 -7.36 5.39 -1.23
CA GLY A 148 -8.56 5.75 -0.47
C GLY A 148 -9.85 5.15 -1.04
N CYS A 149 -9.96 5.03 -2.36
CA CYS A 149 -11.04 4.26 -3.02
C CYS A 149 -11.22 2.83 -2.47
N LYS A 150 -10.13 2.17 -2.01
CA LYS A 150 -10.20 0.82 -1.42
C LYS A 150 -10.53 0.84 0.08
N ASN A 151 -10.33 1.98 0.76
CA ASN A 151 -10.64 2.09 2.19
C ASN A 151 -12.14 1.86 2.44
N GLY A 152 -13.03 2.27 1.54
CA GLY A 152 -14.46 1.96 1.68
C GLY A 152 -14.75 0.45 1.73
N LEU A 153 -13.97 -0.34 1.00
CA LEU A 153 -14.05 -1.81 1.03
C LEU A 153 -13.46 -2.36 2.32
N ASP A 154 -12.34 -1.82 2.79
CA ASP A 154 -11.73 -2.20 4.07
C ASP A 154 -12.66 -1.88 5.25
N ILE A 155 -13.37 -0.73 5.22
CA ILE A 155 -14.39 -0.38 6.21
C ILE A 155 -15.47 -1.46 6.24
N ALA A 156 -15.95 -1.91 5.07
CA ALA A 156 -16.94 -2.98 4.99
C ALA A 156 -16.40 -4.32 5.49
N ILE A 157 -15.14 -4.65 5.26
CA ILE A 157 -14.51 -5.87 5.81
C ILE A 157 -14.56 -5.83 7.34
N HIS A 158 -14.09 -4.74 7.95
CA HIS A 158 -13.91 -4.65 9.40
C HIS A 158 -15.15 -4.23 10.19
N CYS A 159 -16.13 -3.57 9.56
CA CYS A 159 -17.36 -3.14 10.22
C CYS A 159 -18.54 -4.04 9.81
N PRO A 160 -19.22 -4.72 10.75
CA PRO A 160 -20.32 -5.63 10.42
C PRO A 160 -21.57 -4.90 9.90
N ASN A 161 -21.78 -3.66 10.33
CA ASN A 161 -22.95 -2.84 9.98
C ASN A 161 -22.77 -2.03 8.68
N VAL A 162 -21.70 -2.29 7.90
CA VAL A 162 -21.45 -1.61 6.62
C VAL A 162 -21.68 -2.59 5.47
N ARG A 163 -22.53 -2.20 4.54
CA ARG A 163 -22.85 -2.94 3.31
C ARG A 163 -22.35 -2.19 2.09
N ILE A 164 -22.12 -2.93 1.00
CA ILE A 164 -21.69 -2.38 -0.28
C ILE A 164 -22.77 -2.65 -1.32
N TYR A 165 -23.23 -1.60 -2.00
CA TYR A 165 -23.99 -1.71 -3.24
C TYR A 165 -23.05 -1.43 -4.39
N PHE A 166 -22.93 -2.40 -5.31
CA PHE A 166 -22.01 -2.30 -6.43
C PHE A 166 -22.78 -2.35 -7.75
N VAL A 167 -22.81 -1.23 -8.46
CA VAL A 167 -23.45 -1.08 -9.77
C VAL A 167 -22.46 -1.50 -10.86
N LEU A 168 -22.84 -2.50 -11.65
CA LEU A 168 -22.01 -3.09 -12.70
C LEU A 168 -22.26 -2.47 -14.09
N ASP A 169 -23.29 -1.65 -14.21
CA ASP A 169 -23.71 -1.04 -15.48
C ASP A 169 -22.56 -0.23 -16.11
N LYS A 170 -22.45 -0.32 -17.45
CA LYS A 170 -21.39 0.28 -18.27
C LYS A 170 -19.93 -0.03 -17.89
N LEU A 171 -19.69 -0.90 -16.90
CA LEU A 171 -18.33 -1.27 -16.53
C LEU A 171 -17.69 -2.11 -17.64
N ASN A 172 -16.49 -1.72 -18.08
CA ASN A 172 -15.74 -2.48 -19.07
C ASN A 172 -15.14 -3.76 -18.46
N MET A 173 -15.95 -4.81 -18.42
CA MET A 173 -15.60 -6.10 -17.82
C MET A 173 -14.48 -6.85 -18.54
N HIS A 174 -14.26 -6.58 -19.83
CA HIS A 174 -13.16 -7.18 -20.60
C HIS A 174 -11.79 -6.71 -20.10
N ASN A 175 -11.71 -5.45 -19.65
CA ASN A 175 -10.50 -4.83 -19.11
C ASN A 175 -10.24 -5.17 -17.63
N ILE A 176 -11.13 -5.88 -16.95
CA ILE A 176 -10.87 -6.33 -15.58
C ILE A 176 -9.63 -7.25 -15.53
N SER A 177 -9.53 -8.16 -16.50
CA SER A 177 -8.41 -9.12 -16.60
C SER A 177 -7.12 -8.46 -17.10
N LYS A 178 -7.24 -7.41 -17.91
CA LYS A 178 -6.11 -6.67 -18.48
C LYS A 178 -5.79 -5.51 -17.54
N LYS A 179 -4.73 -5.65 -16.75
CA LYS A 179 -4.15 -4.52 -16.00
C LYS A 179 -3.54 -3.56 -17.02
N ASN A 180 -4.36 -2.79 -17.75
CA ASN A 180 -3.88 -1.98 -18.87
C ASN A 180 -2.82 -1.00 -18.36
N CYS A 181 -1.69 -1.02 -19.06
CA CYS A 181 -0.46 -0.30 -18.77
C CYS A 181 -0.43 1.07 -19.47
N TYR A 182 -1.55 1.50 -20.06
CA TYR A 182 -1.62 2.67 -20.92
C TYR A 182 -2.82 3.50 -20.47
N GLY A 183 -2.53 4.75 -20.10
CA GLY A 183 -3.42 5.64 -19.38
C GLY A 183 -4.67 6.08 -20.16
N GLN A 184 -5.45 6.93 -19.49
CA GLN A 184 -6.64 7.65 -19.99
C GLN A 184 -8.02 6.95 -19.87
N TYR A 185 -8.27 6.10 -18.86
CA TYR A 185 -9.67 5.74 -18.57
C TYR A 185 -10.05 5.95 -17.10
N GLU A 186 -11.06 6.78 -16.89
CA GLU A 186 -11.77 6.98 -15.60
C GLU A 186 -12.34 5.65 -15.03
N SER A 187 -12.56 4.64 -15.90
CA SER A 187 -13.00 3.29 -15.51
C SER A 187 -11.98 2.47 -14.69
N ASP A 188 -10.78 3.01 -14.45
CA ASP A 188 -9.70 2.31 -13.75
C ASP A 188 -9.97 2.10 -12.26
N TYR A 189 -10.63 3.05 -11.58
CA TYR A 189 -10.88 2.94 -10.13
C TYR A 189 -11.91 1.86 -9.83
N THR A 190 -13.07 1.90 -10.48
CA THR A 190 -14.14 0.91 -10.30
C THR A 190 -13.67 -0.50 -10.66
N CYS A 191 -12.87 -0.67 -11.72
CA CYS A 191 -12.25 -1.95 -12.02
C CYS A 191 -11.23 -2.40 -10.96
N LYS A 192 -10.43 -1.47 -10.39
CA LYS A 192 -9.50 -1.76 -9.28
C LYS A 192 -10.27 -2.20 -8.02
N GLU A 193 -11.41 -1.58 -7.73
CA GLU A 193 -12.31 -1.89 -6.61
C GLU A 193 -12.98 -3.25 -6.79
N LEU A 194 -13.56 -3.53 -7.97
CA LEU A 194 -14.20 -4.81 -8.24
C LEU A 194 -13.20 -5.98 -8.14
N ARG A 195 -11.98 -5.78 -8.65
CA ARG A 195 -10.88 -6.74 -8.43
C ARG A 195 -10.53 -6.88 -6.96
N TYR A 196 -10.60 -5.80 -6.18
CA TYR A 196 -10.35 -5.88 -4.75
C TYR A 196 -11.41 -6.76 -4.06
N ILE A 197 -12.69 -6.54 -4.35
CA ILE A 197 -13.80 -7.37 -3.85
C ILE A 197 -13.58 -8.83 -4.22
N PHE A 198 -13.25 -9.14 -5.47
CA PHE A 198 -12.95 -10.51 -5.90
C PHE A 198 -11.82 -11.15 -5.07
N ARG A 199 -10.78 -10.40 -4.72
CA ARG A 199 -9.65 -10.91 -3.94
C ARG A 199 -9.98 -11.12 -2.45
N HIS A 200 -10.99 -10.43 -1.94
CA HIS A 200 -11.45 -10.45 -0.56
C HIS A 200 -12.87 -11.03 -0.46
N TRP A 201 -13.23 -11.92 -1.40
CA TRP A 201 -14.61 -12.34 -1.56
C TRP A 201 -15.14 -13.11 -0.35
N ASP A 202 -14.29 -13.91 0.30
CA ASP A 202 -14.69 -14.67 1.50
C ASP A 202 -15.12 -13.76 2.67
N GLU A 203 -14.50 -12.60 2.79
CA GLU A 203 -14.78 -11.59 3.82
C GLU A 203 -15.99 -10.70 3.45
N LEU A 204 -16.24 -10.53 2.16
CA LEU A 204 -17.20 -9.55 1.63
C LEU A 204 -18.50 -10.14 1.08
N LYS A 205 -18.57 -11.45 0.84
CA LYS A 205 -19.69 -12.10 0.12
C LYS A 205 -21.08 -11.84 0.70
N GLU A 206 -21.19 -11.71 2.03
CA GLU A 206 -22.47 -11.43 2.71
C GLU A 206 -22.77 -9.93 2.84
N LYS A 207 -21.79 -9.07 2.51
CA LYS A 207 -21.86 -7.61 2.66
C LYS A 207 -22.06 -6.88 1.34
N VAL A 208 -21.70 -7.50 0.22
CA VAL A 208 -21.77 -6.91 -1.14
C VAL A 208 -23.02 -7.39 -1.88
N VAL A 209 -23.76 -6.43 -2.43
CA VAL A 209 -24.90 -6.68 -3.34
C VAL A 209 -24.57 -6.09 -4.70
N PHE A 210 -24.64 -6.91 -5.74
CA PHE A 210 -24.39 -6.48 -7.11
C PHE A 210 -25.69 -6.13 -7.83
N PHE A 211 -25.63 -5.06 -8.62
CA PHE A 211 -26.73 -4.58 -9.44
C PHE A 211 -26.30 -4.50 -10.91
N GLU A 212 -27.12 -5.01 -11.81
CA GLU A 212 -27.01 -4.84 -13.26
C GLU A 212 -28.43 -4.58 -13.80
N ASN A 213 -28.61 -3.51 -14.57
CA ASN A 213 -29.89 -3.07 -15.11
C ASN A 213 -31.00 -3.03 -14.05
N LYS A 214 -30.72 -2.38 -12.91
CA LYS A 214 -31.66 -2.20 -11.77
C LYS A 214 -32.09 -3.51 -11.08
N LYS A 215 -31.46 -4.64 -11.40
CA LYS A 215 -31.76 -5.95 -10.81
C LYS A 215 -30.59 -6.44 -9.98
N ILE A 216 -30.91 -7.10 -8.87
CA ILE A 216 -29.92 -7.78 -8.04
C ILE A 216 -29.40 -9.00 -8.82
N VAL A 217 -28.09 -9.10 -8.97
CA VAL A 217 -27.41 -10.20 -9.66
C VAL A 217 -26.39 -10.89 -8.75
N LYS A 218 -25.98 -12.09 -9.12
CA LYS A 218 -24.85 -12.78 -8.47
C LYS A 218 -23.54 -12.09 -8.86
N ALA A 219 -22.49 -12.32 -8.07
CA ALA A 219 -21.17 -11.78 -8.37
C ALA A 219 -20.72 -12.19 -9.80
N PRO A 220 -20.04 -11.29 -10.55
CA PRO A 220 -19.68 -11.54 -11.95
C PRO A 220 -18.84 -12.80 -12.23
N TRP A 221 -18.14 -13.30 -11.23
CA TRP A 221 -17.33 -14.53 -11.29
C TRP A 221 -18.07 -15.80 -10.87
N ILE A 222 -19.27 -15.69 -10.29
CA ILE A 222 -20.09 -16.84 -9.89
C ILE A 222 -21.02 -17.27 -11.02
N ARG A 223 -21.69 -16.31 -11.66
CA ARG A 223 -22.66 -16.58 -12.73
C ARG A 223 -22.68 -15.45 -13.75
N GLY A 224 -22.93 -15.81 -15.01
CA GLY A 224 -23.13 -14.86 -16.11
C GLY A 224 -22.00 -14.87 -17.13
N LYS A 225 -22.01 -13.88 -18.01
CA LYS A 225 -21.13 -13.79 -19.19
C LYS A 225 -19.63 -13.63 -18.89
N TYR A 226 -19.26 -13.23 -17.67
CA TYR A 226 -17.87 -12.88 -17.34
C TYR A 226 -17.11 -13.93 -16.51
N VAL A 227 -17.72 -15.08 -16.19
CA VAL A 227 -17.09 -16.13 -15.37
C VAL A 227 -15.72 -16.55 -15.91
N LYS A 228 -15.63 -16.85 -17.23
CA LYS A 228 -14.36 -17.24 -17.87
C LYS A 228 -13.29 -16.13 -17.81
N ALA A 229 -13.69 -14.86 -17.92
CA ALA A 229 -12.76 -13.73 -17.83
C ALA A 229 -12.17 -13.59 -16.42
N TRP A 230 -12.99 -13.80 -15.39
CA TRP A 230 -12.55 -13.80 -13.99
C TRP A 230 -11.69 -15.01 -13.63
N GLN A 231 -11.99 -16.19 -14.19
CA GLN A 231 -11.14 -17.37 -14.05
C GLN A 231 -9.74 -17.10 -14.63
N LYS A 232 -9.67 -16.56 -15.86
CA LYS A 232 -8.40 -16.15 -16.48
C LYS A 232 -7.63 -15.14 -15.61
N TYR A 233 -8.33 -14.14 -15.04
CA TYR A 233 -7.71 -13.20 -14.11
C TYR A 233 -7.14 -13.89 -12.86
N SER A 234 -7.88 -14.85 -12.29
CA SER A 234 -7.43 -15.65 -11.14
C SER A 234 -6.16 -16.44 -11.47
N ASP A 235 -6.12 -17.07 -12.64
CA ASP A 235 -4.96 -17.86 -13.07
C ASP A 235 -3.72 -16.99 -13.29
N ILE A 236 -3.88 -15.82 -13.93
CA ILE A 236 -2.80 -14.83 -14.09
C ILE A 236 -2.28 -14.39 -12.73
N ARG A 237 -3.17 -14.16 -11.76
CA ARG A 237 -2.79 -13.76 -10.39
C ARG A 237 -1.99 -14.88 -9.71
N LYS A 238 -2.47 -16.13 -9.76
CA LYS A 238 -1.78 -17.29 -9.17
C LYS A 238 -0.38 -17.45 -9.74
N ARG A 239 -0.24 -17.41 -11.07
CA ARG A 239 1.08 -17.49 -11.74
C ARG A 239 2.03 -16.38 -11.29
N ARG A 240 1.54 -15.13 -11.18
CA ARG A 240 2.34 -14.00 -10.69
C ARG A 240 2.75 -14.16 -9.23
N PHE A 241 1.88 -14.73 -8.40
CA PHE A 241 2.20 -15.00 -7.00
C PHE A 241 3.31 -16.04 -6.90
N THR A 242 3.18 -17.18 -7.59
CA THR A 242 4.22 -18.22 -7.66
C THR A 242 5.54 -17.66 -8.19
N TRP A 243 5.50 -16.87 -9.28
CA TRP A 243 6.72 -16.26 -9.82
C TRP A 243 7.40 -15.31 -8.83
N ASN A 244 6.64 -14.50 -8.09
CA ASN A 244 7.21 -13.62 -7.07
C ASN A 244 7.80 -14.39 -5.88
N LEU A 245 7.17 -15.52 -5.50
CA LEU A 245 7.67 -16.38 -4.43
C LEU A 245 9.02 -16.99 -4.83
N ASN A 246 9.08 -17.60 -6.01
CA ASN A 246 10.31 -18.15 -6.56
C ASN A 246 11.40 -17.08 -6.70
N LYS A 247 11.05 -15.85 -7.12
CA LYS A 247 12.00 -14.74 -7.19
C LYS A 247 12.54 -14.31 -5.82
N GLN A 248 11.72 -14.37 -4.77
CA GLN A 248 12.17 -14.10 -3.41
C GLN A 248 13.08 -15.20 -2.90
N GLU A 249 12.76 -16.47 -3.18
CA GLU A 249 13.60 -17.63 -2.88
C GLU A 249 14.97 -17.51 -3.57
N CYS A 250 15.01 -17.24 -4.88
CA CYS A 250 16.27 -17.02 -5.62
C CYS A 250 17.10 -15.89 -5.01
N LYS A 251 16.48 -14.74 -4.68
CA LYS A 251 17.20 -13.62 -4.04
C LYS A 251 17.75 -13.97 -2.66
N SER A 252 17.00 -14.76 -1.88
CA SER A 252 17.49 -15.22 -0.58
C SER A 252 18.66 -16.18 -0.72
N MET A 253 18.64 -17.07 -1.71
CA MET A 253 19.75 -17.97 -2.02
C MET A 253 21.00 -17.22 -2.51
N GLU A 254 20.85 -16.22 -3.39
CA GLU A 254 21.94 -15.34 -3.85
C GLU A 254 22.57 -14.54 -2.70
N ASN A 255 21.75 -14.04 -1.78
CA ASN A 255 22.24 -13.33 -0.59
C ASN A 255 22.99 -14.27 0.38
N ILE A 256 22.52 -15.51 0.53
CA ILE A 256 23.22 -16.53 1.33
C ILE A 256 24.56 -16.87 0.66
N GLN A 257 24.59 -17.14 -0.65
CA GLN A 257 25.82 -17.45 -1.38
C GLN A 257 26.86 -16.32 -1.32
N SER A 258 26.43 -15.06 -1.50
CA SER A 258 27.34 -13.90 -1.40
C SER A 258 27.86 -13.65 0.01
N SER A 259 27.03 -13.83 1.05
CA SER A 259 27.50 -13.75 2.44
C SER A 259 28.49 -14.88 2.80
N THR A 260 28.27 -16.08 2.25
CA THR A 260 29.15 -17.24 2.47
C THR A 260 30.48 -17.07 1.74
N SER A 261 30.49 -16.47 0.53
CA SER A 261 31.74 -16.17 -0.18
C SER A 261 32.57 -15.11 0.55
N LEU A 262 31.93 -14.05 1.05
CA LEU A 262 32.60 -13.00 1.84
C LEU A 262 33.20 -13.53 3.14
N ALA A 263 32.49 -14.44 3.82
CA ALA A 263 32.99 -15.07 5.04
C ALA A 263 34.22 -15.97 4.77
N ASN A 264 34.18 -16.72 3.67
CA ASN A 264 35.29 -17.57 3.24
C ASN A 264 36.52 -16.75 2.80
N GLU A 265 36.32 -15.59 2.17
CA GLU A 265 37.38 -14.67 1.76
C GLU A 265 38.08 -14.05 2.97
N LYS A 266 37.30 -13.54 3.95
CA LYS A 266 37.84 -13.02 5.22
C LYS A 266 38.58 -14.08 6.03
N ALA A 267 38.09 -15.33 6.03
CA ALA A 267 38.76 -16.43 6.72
C ALA A 267 40.12 -16.79 6.07
N ARG A 268 40.23 -16.68 4.74
CA ARG A 268 41.50 -16.86 4.02
C ARG A 268 42.47 -15.71 4.29
N GLU A 269 42.00 -14.47 4.27
CA GLU A 269 42.83 -13.31 4.62
C GLU A 269 43.37 -13.39 6.05
N HIS A 270 42.52 -13.76 7.01
CA HIS A 270 42.93 -13.92 8.40
C HIS A 270 44.00 -15.02 8.58
N LYS A 271 43.86 -16.15 7.89
CA LYS A 271 44.88 -17.22 7.90
C LYS A 271 46.21 -16.75 7.29
N ASN A 272 46.15 -15.99 6.19
CA ASN A 272 47.35 -15.43 5.55
C ASN A 272 48.04 -14.37 6.44
N LEU A 273 47.28 -13.55 7.16
CA LEU A 273 47.83 -12.59 8.12
C LEU A 273 48.47 -13.30 9.32
N GLN A 274 47.85 -14.37 9.83
CA GLN A 274 48.42 -15.18 10.91
C GLN A 274 49.73 -15.85 10.48
N SER A 275 49.83 -16.39 9.26
CA SER A 275 51.08 -17.00 8.78
C SER A 275 52.19 -15.96 8.62
N LEU A 276 51.88 -14.76 8.11
CA LEU A 276 52.86 -13.66 8.00
C LEU A 276 53.36 -13.19 9.37
N LEU A 277 52.48 -13.14 10.37
CA LEU A 277 52.84 -12.76 11.74
C LEU A 277 53.77 -13.78 12.38
N ILE A 278 53.50 -15.08 12.20
CA ILE A 278 54.35 -16.18 12.69
C ILE A 278 55.74 -16.10 12.05
N GLU A 279 55.83 -15.86 10.75
CA GLU A 279 57.12 -15.67 10.06
C GLU A 279 57.89 -14.44 10.57
N ALA A 280 57.20 -13.33 10.83
CA ALA A 280 57.82 -12.11 11.35
C ALA A 280 58.38 -12.29 12.77
N ILE A 281 57.61 -12.96 13.65
CA ILE A 281 58.04 -13.29 15.01
C ILE A 281 59.23 -14.27 15.00
N GLY A 282 59.18 -15.28 14.13
CA GLY A 282 60.29 -16.22 13.94
C GLY A 282 61.60 -15.54 13.50
N LYS A 283 61.51 -14.51 12.65
CA LYS A 283 62.66 -13.70 12.25
C LYS A 283 63.19 -12.79 13.36
N GLN A 284 62.33 -12.23 14.20
CA GLN A 284 62.74 -11.39 15.34
C GLN A 284 63.45 -12.18 16.45
N ASN A 285 62.98 -13.39 16.76
CA ASN A 285 63.58 -14.22 17.80
C ASN A 285 65.00 -14.68 17.43
N ASN A 286 65.26 -15.00 16.15
CA ASN A 286 66.60 -15.31 15.66
C ASN A 286 67.60 -14.13 15.76
N ILE A 287 67.11 -12.88 15.71
CA ILE A 287 67.95 -11.68 15.82
C ILE A 287 68.29 -11.36 17.29
N GLN A 288 67.43 -11.72 18.25
CA GLN A 288 67.68 -11.49 19.68
C GLN A 288 68.59 -12.55 20.31
N GLU A 289 68.59 -13.80 19.86
CA GLU A 289 69.49 -14.84 20.40
C GLU A 289 70.98 -14.58 20.08
N GLN A 290 71.30 -13.81 19.04
CA GLN A 290 72.68 -13.46 18.70
C GLN A 290 73.27 -12.32 19.55
N LYS A 291 72.52 -11.73 20.51
CA LYS A 291 72.96 -10.56 21.30
C LYS A 291 73.00 -10.75 22.82
N LYS A 292 73.21 -11.98 23.34
CA LYS A 292 73.53 -12.17 24.78
C LYS A 292 75.04 -12.33 25.03
N PRO A 293 75.68 -11.47 25.87
CA PRO A 293 77.09 -11.64 26.23
C PRO A 293 77.28 -12.75 27.30
N PRO A 294 78.46 -13.38 27.38
CA PRO A 294 78.70 -14.51 28.25
C PRO A 294 78.87 -14.09 29.72
N VAL A 295 78.23 -14.82 30.63
CA VAL A 295 78.33 -14.64 32.08
C VAL A 295 79.61 -15.31 32.58
N HIS A 296 80.56 -14.52 33.11
CA HIS A 296 81.76 -15.01 33.78
C HIS A 296 81.43 -15.61 35.16
N ARG A 297 81.85 -16.86 35.39
CA ARG A 297 81.89 -17.48 36.73
C ARG A 297 83.11 -16.96 37.51
N GLN A 298 82.90 -16.29 38.63
CA GLN A 298 83.95 -16.05 39.63
C GLN A 298 84.12 -17.31 40.50
N ARG A 299 85.37 -17.76 40.64
CA ARG A 299 85.80 -18.83 41.56
C ARG A 299 86.02 -18.24 42.95
N ALA A 300 85.50 -18.90 43.98
CA ALA A 300 86.01 -18.78 45.34
C ALA A 300 86.90 -20.01 45.63
N LEU A 301 88.16 -19.78 46.00
CA LEU A 301 89.03 -20.77 46.64
C LEU A 301 89.46 -20.18 47.99
N THR A 302 89.37 -21.03 49.00
CA THR A 302 89.74 -20.79 50.39
C THR A 302 91.24 -21.07 50.58
N ILE A 303 91.88 -20.21 51.38
CA ILE A 303 93.27 -20.17 51.88
C ILE A 303 94.33 -19.73 50.86
#